data_AF-A0A557RMQ2-F1
#
_entry.id   AF-A0A557RMQ2-F1
#
_cell.length_a   1.000
_cell.length_b   1.000
_cell.length_c   1.000
_cell.angle_alpha   90.00
_cell.angle_beta   90.00
_cell.angle_gamma   90.00
#
_symmetry.space_group_name_H-M   'P 1'
#
loop_
_entity.id
_entity.type
_entity.pdbx_description
1 polymer ?
#
loop_
_entity_poly.entity_id
_entity_poly.type
_entity_poly.pdbx_seq_one_letter_code
_entity_poly.pdbx_strand_id
1 'polypeptide(L)' 'MATIEELEQQKAEIEKQIEEAAKEKKKDDLKLVRQLCKRHGFTYNMLKNHLSEGRTKSRQTSE' A
#
# COMPACT_ATOMS: atom_id res chain seq x y z
N MET A 1 27.70 -17.29 23.60
CA MET A 1 27.04 -16.01 23.27
C MET A 1 27.00 -15.95 21.76
N ALA A 2 25.85 -15.72 21.15
CA ALA A 2 25.75 -15.59 19.70
C ALA A 2 26.68 -14.45 19.27
N THR A 3 27.51 -14.71 18.27
CA THR A 3 28.43 -13.71 17.75
C THR A 3 27.65 -12.60 17.04
N ILE A 4 28.19 -11.38 17.00
CA ILE A 4 27.50 -10.23 16.40
C ILE A 4 27.10 -10.53 14.95
N GLU A 5 27.92 -11.27 14.22
CA GLU A 5 27.65 -11.73 12.85
C GLU A 5 26.41 -12.62 12.73
N GLU A 6 26.18 -13.55 13.67
CA GLU A 6 24.97 -14.40 13.65
C GLU A 6 23.69 -13.58 13.89
N LEU A 7 23.77 -12.56 14.75
CA LEU A 7 22.65 -11.66 15.01
C LEU A 7 22.33 -10.76 13.82
N GLU A 8 23.35 -10.32 13.06
CA GLU A 8 23.14 -9.55 11.82
C GLU A 8 22.51 -10.39 10.71
N GLN A 9 22.94 -11.64 10.55
CA GLN A 9 22.36 -12.56 9.57
C GLN A 9 20.87 -12.83 9.85
N GLN A 10 20.51 -13.06 11.12
CA GLN A 10 19.12 -13.26 11.51
C GLN A 10 18.26 -12.01 11.26
N LYS A 11 18.80 -10.81 11.51
CA LYS A 11 18.09 -9.56 11.17
C LYS A 11 17.81 -9.43 9.68
N ALA A 12 18.80 -9.71 8.84
CA ALA A 12 18.66 -9.64 7.39
C ALA A 12 17.62 -10.64 6.85
N GLU A 13 17.58 -11.85 7.41
CA GLU A 13 16.57 -12.87 7.05
C GLU A 13 15.15 -12.44 7.46
N ILE A 14 15.01 -11.86 8.66
CA ILE A 14 13.73 -11.37 9.17
C ILE A 14 13.25 -10.17 8.35
N GLU A 15 14.13 -9.25 7.96
CA GLU A 15 13.77 -8.12 7.10
C GLU A 15 13.25 -8.58 5.74
N LYS A 16 13.88 -9.59 5.12
CA LYS A 16 13.38 -10.17 3.87
C LYS A 16 11.99 -10.77 4.03
N GLN A 17 11.75 -11.52 5.11
CA GLN A 17 10.44 -12.08 5.39
C GLN A 17 9.38 -11.00 5.64
N ILE A 18 9.75 -9.88 6.28
CA ILE A 18 8.86 -8.73 6.47
C ILE A 18 8.52 -8.09 5.11
N GLU A 19 9.49 -7.93 4.22
CA GLU A 19 9.24 -7.40 2.87
C GLU A 19 8.34 -8.31 2.03
N GLU A 20 8.55 -9.63 2.09
CA GLU A 20 7.71 -10.60 1.41
C GLU A 20 6.28 -10.58 1.98
N ALA A 21 6.13 -10.62 3.29
CA ALA A 21 4.83 -10.51 3.95
C ALA A 21 4.16 -9.16 3.64
N ALA A 22 4.91 -8.07 3.52
CA ALA A 22 4.37 -6.77 3.12
C ALA A 22 3.90 -6.77 1.65
N LYS A 23 4.61 -7.45 0.75
CA LYS A 23 4.17 -7.63 -0.65
C LYS A 23 2.91 -8.48 -0.73
N GLU A 24 2.79 -9.51 0.10
CA GLU A 24 1.58 -10.33 0.18
C GLU A 24 0.38 -9.56 0.74
N LYS A 25 0.59 -8.79 1.83
CA LYS A 25 -0.43 -7.88 2.37
C LYS A 25 -0.92 -6.89 1.32
N LYS A 26 -0.01 -6.24 0.59
CA LYS A 26 -0.38 -5.35 -0.53
C LYS A 26 -1.23 -6.04 -1.59
N LYS A 27 -0.94 -7.30 -1.93
CA LYS A 27 -1.74 -8.08 -2.88
C LYS A 27 -3.11 -8.41 -2.31
N ASP A 28 -3.20 -8.71 -1.03
CA ASP A 28 -4.47 -9.01 -0.36
C ASP A 28 -5.35 -7.76 -0.23
N ASP A 29 -4.76 -6.64 0.16
CA ASP A 29 -5.40 -5.32 0.17
C ASP A 29 -5.93 -4.95 -1.22
N LEU A 30 -5.15 -5.18 -2.29
CA LEU A 30 -5.62 -4.97 -3.66
C LEU A 30 -6.80 -5.86 -4.04
N LYS A 31 -6.84 -7.12 -3.56
CA LYS A 31 -7.99 -8.01 -3.78
C LYS A 31 -9.24 -7.49 -3.05
N LEU A 32 -9.09 -7.04 -1.80
CA LEU A 32 -10.16 -6.45 -1.01
C LEU A 32 -10.70 -5.18 -1.68
N VAL A 33 -9.82 -4.27 -2.10
CA VAL A 33 -10.22 -3.06 -2.85
C VAL A 33 -10.98 -3.45 -4.12
N ARG A 34 -10.51 -4.46 -4.87
CA ARG A 34 -11.21 -4.93 -6.08
C ARG A 34 -12.59 -5.50 -5.77
N GLN A 35 -12.73 -6.26 -4.68
CA GLN A 35 -14.03 -6.80 -4.26
C GLN A 35 -14.98 -5.70 -3.81
N LEU A 36 -14.51 -4.73 -3.02
CA LEU A 36 -15.28 -3.57 -2.59
C LEU A 36 -15.73 -2.73 -3.79
N CYS A 37 -14.84 -2.50 -4.76
CA CYS A 37 -15.20 -1.80 -5.99
C CYS A 37 -16.30 -2.51 -6.77
N LYS A 38 -16.22 -3.84 -6.88
CA LYS A 38 -17.28 -4.63 -7.54
C LYS A 38 -18.60 -4.61 -6.76
N ARG A 39 -18.55 -4.72 -5.43
CA ARG A 39 -19.75 -4.81 -4.58
C ARG A 39 -20.52 -3.50 -4.52
N HIS A 40 -19.83 -2.38 -4.44
CA HIS A 40 -20.44 -1.06 -4.37
C HIS A 40 -20.62 -0.39 -5.74
N GLY A 41 -20.16 -1.04 -6.82
CA GLY A 41 -20.17 -0.45 -8.16
C GLY A 41 -19.25 0.76 -8.30
N PHE A 42 -18.17 0.83 -7.50
CA PHE A 42 -17.20 1.92 -7.63
C PHE A 42 -16.53 1.82 -8.99
N THR A 43 -16.71 2.89 -9.77
CA THR A 43 -16.05 3.05 -11.05
C THR A 43 -14.64 3.59 -10.83
N TYR A 44 -13.76 3.32 -11.80
CA TYR A 44 -12.39 3.84 -11.80
C TYR A 44 -12.35 5.36 -11.57
N ASN A 45 -13.32 6.12 -12.09
CA ASN A 45 -13.36 7.57 -11.96
C ASN A 45 -13.70 8.04 -10.52
N MET A 46 -14.51 7.27 -9.77
CA MET A 46 -14.78 7.53 -8.36
C MET A 46 -13.54 7.24 -7.52
N LEU A 47 -12.90 6.08 -7.74
CA LEU A 47 -11.71 5.70 -6.99
C LEU A 47 -10.49 6.58 -7.33
N LYS A 48 -10.38 7.03 -8.59
CA LYS A 48 -9.30 7.91 -9.07
C LYS A 48 -9.26 9.25 -8.32
N ASN A 49 -10.41 9.84 -8.01
CA ASN A 49 -10.47 11.11 -7.27
C ASN A 49 -10.16 10.94 -5.78
N HIS A 50 -10.43 9.76 -5.20
CA HIS A 50 -10.13 9.46 -3.80
C HIS A 50 -8.72 8.91 -3.55
N LEU A 51 -8.16 8.17 -4.52
CA LEU A 51 -6.77 7.65 -4.49
C LEU A 51 -5.75 8.72 -4.89
N SER A 52 -6.18 9.77 -5.59
CA SER A 52 -5.33 10.93 -5.85
C SER A 52 -5.29 11.78 -4.59
N GLU A 53 -4.39 11.47 -3.65
CA GLU A 53 -4.05 12.42 -2.60
C GLU A 53 -3.48 13.69 -3.26
N GLY A 54 -4.23 14.80 -3.12
CA GLY A 54 -3.66 16.14 -3.02
C GLY A 54 -2.81 16.63 -4.19
N ARG A 55 -3.38 16.78 -5.40
CA ARG A 55 -3.14 18.08 -6.06
C ARG A 55 -4.13 19.05 -5.44
N THR A 56 -3.64 19.89 -4.53
CA THR A 56 -4.24 21.17 -4.20
C THR A 56 -4.66 21.83 -5.50
N LYS A 57 -5.94 21.67 -5.88
CA LYS A 57 -6.57 22.59 -6.82
C LYS A 57 -6.74 23.87 -6.03
N SER A 58 -5.69 24.67 -5.98
CA SER A 58 -5.81 26.12 -6.01
C SER A 58 -6.60 26.46 -7.28
N ARG A 59 -7.92 26.28 -7.25
CA ARG A 59 -8.83 26.88 -8.22
C ARG A 59 -9.39 28.13 -7.57
N GLN A 60 -8.46 29.07 -7.41
CA GLN A 60 -8.75 30.50 -7.35
C GLN A 60 -9.03 30.91 -8.80
N THR A 61 -10.31 31.10 -9.14
CA THR A 61 -10.87 31.85 -10.28
C THR A 61 -12.40 31.69 -10.13
N SER A 62 -13.10 32.63 -9.49
CA SER A 62 -13.65 33.86 -10.11
C SER A 62 -14.79 33.54 -11.08
N GLU A 63 -16.03 33.51 -10.59
CA GLU A 63 -17.17 34.36 -11.01
C GLU A 63 -18.36 34.11 -10.07
#